data_AF-A0A9X3PE53-F1
#
_entry.id   AF-A0A9X3PE53-F1
#
_cell.length_a   1.000
_cell.length_b   1.000
_cell.length_c   1.000
_cell.angle_alpha   90.00
_cell.angle_beta   90.00
_cell.angle_gamma   90.00
#
_symmetry.space_group_name_H-M   'P 1'
#
loop_
_entity.id
_entity.type
_entity.pdbx_description
1 polymer ?
#
loop_
_entity_poly.entity_id
_entity_poly.type
_entity_poly.pdbx_seq_one_letter_code
_entity_poly.pdbx_strand_id
1 'polypeptide(L)'
;MIAEAMPQWLVASYSAVYAGVARAAVDAAAEHLRKRGLGRLPAARARLGRADNAVAAAELVVAETAARIDRAPGDPETNRWVWRAKLTAGDTAAQVAASMLEAAGASASRRGHPLERLYRDARCGALQPATSDVCADWLGVAALGEDPDHDAEVPRW
;
A
#
# COMPACT_ATOMS: atom_id res chain seq x y z
N MET A 1 -15.94 16.16 -8.45
CA MET A 1 -16.71 15.84 -9.68
C MET A 1 -16.22 14.60 -10.45
N ILE A 2 -15.05 14.54 -11.12
CA ILE A 2 -14.65 13.30 -11.86
C ILE A 2 -14.10 12.21 -10.92
N ALA A 3 -13.30 12.58 -9.92
CA ALA A 3 -12.74 11.62 -8.95
C ALA A 3 -13.81 10.96 -8.05
N GLU A 4 -14.91 11.67 -7.76
CA GLU A 4 -16.07 11.12 -7.04
C GLU A 4 -16.90 10.18 -7.91
N ALA A 5 -17.03 10.47 -9.22
CA ALA A 5 -17.83 9.66 -10.13
C ALA A 5 -17.14 8.35 -10.56
N MET A 6 -15.81 8.29 -10.52
CA MET A 6 -15.03 7.13 -10.97
C MET A 6 -13.77 6.91 -10.11
N PRO A 7 -13.93 6.49 -8.83
CA PRO A 7 -12.80 6.27 -7.92
C PRO A 7 -11.79 5.27 -8.49
N GLN A 8 -12.22 4.31 -9.32
CA GLN A 8 -11.37 3.31 -9.95
C GLN A 8 -10.22 3.92 -10.78
N TRP A 9 -10.38 5.10 -11.39
CA TRP A 9 -9.35 5.65 -12.26
C TRP A 9 -8.19 6.28 -11.48
N LEU A 10 -8.54 7.00 -10.40
CA LEU A 10 -7.56 7.71 -9.57
C LEU A 10 -7.07 6.84 -8.40
N VAL A 11 -7.99 6.21 -7.67
CA VAL A 11 -7.71 5.49 -6.41
C VAL A 11 -7.10 4.12 -6.67
N ALA A 12 -7.62 3.36 -7.64
CA ALA A 12 -7.08 2.04 -7.94
C ALA A 12 -5.67 2.11 -8.56
N SER A 13 -5.39 3.13 -9.38
CA SER A 13 -4.06 3.30 -9.99
C SER A 13 -2.98 3.58 -8.95
N TYR A 14 -3.26 4.38 -7.91
CA TYR A 14 -2.34 4.56 -6.78
C TYR A 14 -2.06 3.27 -6.01
N SER A 15 -3.03 2.36 -5.93
CA SER A 15 -2.86 1.09 -5.22
C SER A 15 -1.75 0.24 -5.87
N ALA A 16 -1.72 0.17 -7.19
CA ALA A 16 -0.65 -0.52 -7.93
C ALA A 16 0.73 0.14 -7.71
N VAL A 17 0.78 1.49 -7.68
CA VAL A 17 2.02 2.23 -7.39
C VAL A 17 2.57 1.87 -6.00
N TYR A 18 1.72 1.90 -4.97
CA TYR A 18 2.16 1.62 -3.60
C TYR A 18 2.54 0.15 -3.38
N ALA A 19 1.85 -0.80 -4.01
CA ALA A 19 2.29 -2.19 -4.03
C ALA A 19 3.69 -2.33 -4.65
N GLY A 20 3.94 -1.62 -5.76
CA GLY A 20 5.27 -1.56 -6.39
C GLY A 20 6.34 -0.91 -5.52
N VAL A 21 6.02 0.16 -4.78
CA VAL A 21 6.93 0.78 -3.80
C VAL A 21 7.30 -0.20 -2.70
N ALA A 22 6.32 -0.95 -2.18
CA ALA A 22 6.54 -1.95 -1.15
C ALA A 22 7.46 -3.08 -1.65
N ARG A 23 7.20 -3.60 -2.87
CA ARG A 23 8.06 -4.59 -3.54
C ARG A 23 9.49 -4.07 -3.73
N ALA A 24 9.64 -2.85 -4.24
CA ALA A 24 10.94 -2.22 -4.43
C ALA A 24 11.72 -2.04 -3.11
N ALA A 25 11.03 -1.82 -1.99
CA ALA A 25 11.66 -1.74 -0.68
C ALA A 25 12.19 -3.11 -0.22
N VAL A 26 11.44 -4.19 -0.44
CA VAL A 26 11.90 -5.57 -0.18
C VAL A 26 13.13 -5.89 -1.01
N ASP A 27 13.11 -5.59 -2.31
CA ASP A 27 14.23 -5.89 -3.22
C ASP A 27 15.49 -5.12 -2.85
N ALA A 28 15.36 -3.82 -2.59
CA ALA A 28 16.48 -2.96 -2.19
C ALA A 28 17.08 -3.40 -0.84
N ALA A 29 16.25 -3.80 0.11
CA ALA A 29 16.74 -4.34 1.39
C ALA A 29 17.41 -5.71 1.22
N ALA A 30 16.82 -6.62 0.45
CA ALA A 30 17.42 -7.92 0.16
C ALA A 30 18.80 -7.77 -0.51
N GLU A 31 18.94 -6.84 -1.46
CA GLU A 31 20.23 -6.51 -2.08
C GLU A 31 21.23 -5.95 -1.05
N HIS A 32 20.80 -4.98 -0.25
CA HIS A 32 21.65 -4.38 0.78
C HIS A 32 22.14 -5.42 1.80
N LEU A 33 21.22 -6.24 2.32
CA LEU A 33 21.53 -7.29 3.29
C LEU A 33 22.52 -8.32 2.74
N ARG A 34 22.39 -8.70 1.46
CA ARG A 34 23.36 -9.58 0.78
C ARG A 34 24.73 -8.92 0.68
N LYS A 35 24.81 -7.70 0.17
CA LYS A 35 26.08 -6.95 0.00
C LYS A 35 26.82 -6.74 1.33
N ARG A 36 26.09 -6.56 2.42
CA ARG A 36 26.64 -6.35 3.77
C ARG A 36 26.86 -7.64 4.56
N GLY A 37 26.52 -8.81 4.01
CA GLY A 37 26.61 -10.09 4.72
C GLY A 37 25.66 -10.20 5.91
N LEU A 38 24.59 -9.40 5.96
CA LEU A 38 23.62 -9.35 7.04
C LEU A 38 22.52 -10.41 6.90
N GLY A 39 22.42 -11.09 5.75
CA GLY A 39 21.47 -12.17 5.51
C GLY A 39 21.60 -13.36 6.48
N ARG A 40 22.73 -13.48 7.20
CA ARG A 40 22.92 -14.50 8.25
C ARG A 40 22.21 -14.18 9.57
N LEU A 41 21.76 -12.95 9.78
CA LEU A 41 21.07 -12.53 10.99
C LEU A 41 19.60 -13.00 10.95
N PRO A 42 19.14 -13.83 11.92
CA PRO A 42 17.75 -14.30 11.94
C PRO A 42 16.73 -13.16 11.97
N ALA A 43 17.02 -12.09 12.72
CA ALA A 43 16.14 -10.92 12.81
C ALA A 43 15.97 -10.18 11.47
N ALA A 44 17.03 -10.10 10.65
CA ALA A 44 16.96 -9.49 9.32
C ALA A 44 16.14 -10.37 8.36
N ARG A 45 16.37 -11.69 8.37
CA ARG A 45 15.57 -12.64 7.56
C ARG A 45 14.09 -12.65 7.96
N ALA A 46 13.80 -12.59 9.26
CA ALA A 46 12.42 -12.56 9.74
C ALA A 46 11.68 -11.29 9.28
N ARG A 47 12.34 -10.12 9.34
CA ARG A 47 11.78 -8.87 8.79
C ARG A 47 11.54 -9.00 7.28
N LEU A 48 12.53 -9.48 6.53
CA LEU A 48 12.42 -9.63 5.08
C LEU A 48 11.28 -10.58 4.68
N GLY A 49 11.16 -11.74 5.33
CA GLY A 49 10.09 -12.70 5.03
C GLY A 49 8.70 -12.20 5.40
N ARG A 50 8.54 -11.47 6.52
CA ARG A 50 7.26 -10.84 6.85
C ARG A 50 6.87 -9.76 5.86
N ALA A 51 7.83 -8.94 5.44
CA ALA A 51 7.61 -7.90 4.45
C ALA A 51 7.23 -8.50 3.10
N ASP A 52 7.97 -9.51 2.61
CA ASP A 52 7.65 -10.22 1.36
C ASP A 52 6.23 -10.79 1.36
N ASN A 53 5.83 -11.45 2.46
CA ASN A 53 4.47 -11.97 2.63
C ASN A 53 3.40 -10.86 2.60
N ALA A 54 3.65 -9.73 3.26
CA ALA A 54 2.73 -8.60 3.26
C ALA A 54 2.59 -7.98 1.86
N VAL A 55 3.70 -7.84 1.12
CA VAL A 55 3.68 -7.35 -0.27
C VAL A 55 2.91 -8.32 -1.17
N ALA A 56 3.13 -9.63 -1.05
CA ALA A 56 2.38 -10.62 -1.83
C ALA A 56 0.87 -10.53 -1.58
N ALA A 57 0.45 -10.34 -0.32
CA ALA A 57 -0.96 -10.13 0.00
C ALA A 57 -1.53 -8.85 -0.64
N ALA A 58 -0.79 -7.74 -0.57
CA ALA A 58 -1.20 -6.47 -1.20
C ALA A 58 -1.28 -6.58 -2.73
N GLU A 59 -0.32 -7.24 -3.37
CA GLU A 59 -0.31 -7.50 -4.82
C GLU A 59 -1.54 -8.32 -5.26
N LEU A 60 -1.92 -9.34 -4.48
CA LEU A 60 -3.13 -10.13 -4.74
C LEU A 60 -4.41 -9.29 -4.60
N VAL A 61 -4.51 -8.43 -3.59
CA VAL A 61 -5.66 -7.53 -3.44
C VAL A 61 -5.76 -6.58 -4.63
N VAL A 62 -4.64 -5.98 -5.06
CA VAL A 62 -4.61 -5.08 -6.23
C VAL A 62 -4.99 -5.81 -7.51
N ALA A 63 -4.46 -7.01 -7.75
CA ALA A 63 -4.79 -7.80 -8.93
C ALA A 63 -6.27 -8.19 -8.97
N GLU A 64 -6.83 -8.58 -7.83
CA GLU A 64 -8.24 -8.97 -7.71
C GLU A 64 -9.19 -7.77 -7.89
N THR A 65 -8.78 -6.59 -7.42
CA THR A 65 -9.47 -5.33 -7.69
C THR A 65 -9.44 -4.97 -9.18
N ALA A 66 -8.29 -5.09 -9.84
CA ALA A 66 -8.17 -4.84 -11.28
C ALA A 66 -9.10 -5.77 -12.08
N ALA A 67 -9.09 -7.07 -11.77
CA ALA A 67 -9.97 -8.04 -12.42
C ALA A 67 -11.47 -7.78 -12.19
N ARG A 68 -11.83 -7.12 -11.09
CA ARG A 68 -13.21 -6.67 -10.81
C ARG A 68 -13.60 -5.46 -11.65
N ILE A 69 -12.70 -4.47 -11.73
CA ILE A 69 -12.90 -3.28 -12.55
C ILE A 69 -13.11 -3.67 -14.03
N ASP A 70 -12.32 -4.63 -14.54
CA ASP A 70 -12.45 -5.10 -15.92
C ASP A 70 -13.80 -5.81 -16.18
N ARG A 71 -14.33 -6.53 -15.18
CA ARG A 71 -15.58 -7.30 -15.30
C ARG A 71 -16.85 -6.49 -15.08
N ALA A 72 -16.84 -5.63 -14.07
CA ALA A 72 -18.03 -4.92 -13.60
C ALA A 72 -17.65 -3.54 -13.04
N PRO A 73 -17.25 -2.58 -13.91
CA PRO A 73 -16.86 -1.25 -13.47
C PRO A 73 -18.07 -0.50 -12.89
N GLY A 74 -17.87 0.15 -11.73
CA GLY A 74 -18.91 0.92 -11.05
C GLY A 74 -19.90 0.09 -10.23
N ASP A 75 -19.79 -1.25 -10.26
CA ASP A 75 -20.55 -2.11 -9.34
C ASP A 75 -20.19 -1.77 -7.87
N PRO A 76 -21.16 -1.71 -6.93
CA PRO A 76 -20.87 -1.37 -5.54
C PRO A 76 -19.83 -2.27 -4.86
N GLU A 77 -19.80 -3.56 -5.18
CA GLU A 77 -18.77 -4.47 -4.66
C GLU A 77 -17.43 -4.21 -5.35
N THR A 78 -17.39 -3.93 -6.65
CA THR A 78 -16.16 -3.47 -7.33
C THR A 78 -15.59 -2.22 -6.65
N ASN A 79 -16.43 -1.24 -6.30
CA ASN A 79 -16.00 -0.04 -5.60
C ASN A 79 -15.44 -0.36 -4.20
N ARG A 80 -16.06 -1.29 -3.45
CA ARG A 80 -15.51 -1.80 -2.18
C ARG A 80 -14.09 -2.33 -2.34
N TRP A 81 -13.82 -3.04 -3.44
CA TRP A 81 -12.48 -3.55 -3.75
C TRP A 81 -11.47 -2.45 -4.13
N VAL A 82 -11.91 -1.34 -4.74
CA VAL A 82 -11.06 -0.17 -5.02
C VAL A 82 -10.55 0.47 -3.72
N TRP A 83 -11.46 0.74 -2.78
CA TRP A 83 -11.10 1.31 -1.48
C TRP A 83 -10.22 0.37 -0.65
N ARG A 84 -10.54 -0.94 -0.68
CA ARG A 84 -9.71 -1.99 -0.04
C ARG A 84 -8.29 -2.02 -0.59
N ALA A 85 -8.13 -1.97 -1.92
CA ALA A 85 -6.81 -1.97 -2.53
C ALA A 85 -6.01 -0.74 -2.14
N LYS A 86 -6.62 0.46 -2.12
CA LYS A 86 -5.92 1.69 -1.74
C LYS A 86 -5.41 1.65 -0.31
N LEU A 87 -6.28 1.26 0.63
CA LEU A 87 -5.94 1.13 2.04
C LEU A 87 -4.82 0.09 2.22
N THR A 88 -5.04 -1.11 1.69
CA THR A 88 -4.12 -2.24 1.86
C THR A 88 -2.74 -1.91 1.28
N ALA A 89 -2.67 -1.40 0.05
CA ALA A 89 -1.41 -1.11 -0.61
C ALA A 89 -0.67 0.08 0.05
N GLY A 90 -1.40 1.15 0.39
CA GLY A 90 -0.82 2.34 1.03
C GLY A 90 -0.21 2.02 2.39
N ASP A 91 -0.95 1.33 3.26
CA ASP A 91 -0.49 0.96 4.60
C ASP A 91 0.63 -0.08 4.54
N THR A 92 0.50 -1.07 3.64
CA THR A 92 1.54 -2.08 3.43
C THR A 92 2.86 -1.42 3.00
N ALA A 93 2.81 -0.47 2.05
CA ALA A 93 4.01 0.23 1.60
C ALA A 93 4.71 0.94 2.77
N ALA A 94 3.96 1.69 3.58
CA ALA A 94 4.51 2.42 4.72
C ALA A 94 5.16 1.47 5.76
N GLN A 95 4.46 0.39 6.12
CA GLN A 95 4.95 -0.60 7.08
C GLN A 95 6.18 -1.36 6.56
N VAL A 96 6.13 -1.82 5.31
CA VAL A 96 7.21 -2.56 4.67
C VAL A 96 8.46 -1.69 4.54
N ALA A 97 8.33 -0.46 4.02
CA ALA A 97 9.47 0.41 3.83
C ALA A 97 10.15 0.77 5.16
N ALA A 98 9.38 1.01 6.22
CA ALA A 98 9.91 1.21 7.57
C ALA A 98 10.69 -0.02 8.07
N SER A 99 10.08 -1.20 7.97
CA SER A 99 10.70 -2.46 8.41
C SER A 99 11.98 -2.79 7.63
N MET A 100 12.00 -2.49 6.33
CA MET A 100 13.16 -2.69 5.46
C MET A 100 14.29 -1.71 5.78
N LEU A 101 13.98 -0.47 6.12
CA LEU A 101 14.97 0.50 6.61
C LEU A 101 15.60 0.04 7.92
N GLU A 102 14.80 -0.47 8.87
CA GLU A 102 15.31 -1.06 10.12
C GLU A 102 16.21 -2.28 9.87
N ALA A 103 15.81 -3.17 8.95
CA ALA A 103 16.59 -4.34 8.61
C ALA A 103 17.97 -3.97 8.03
N ALA A 104 18.02 -2.91 7.21
CA ALA A 104 19.25 -2.41 6.60
C ALA A 104 20.09 -1.53 7.55
N GLY A 105 19.51 -1.08 8.67
CA GLY A 105 20.16 -0.28 9.69
C GLY A 105 20.39 1.20 9.30
N ALA A 106 20.94 1.98 10.24
CA ALA A 106 21.03 3.44 10.13
C ALA A 106 21.85 3.95 8.92
N SER A 107 22.71 3.14 8.30
CA SER A 107 23.39 3.54 7.06
C SER A 107 22.44 3.69 5.87
N ALA A 108 21.31 2.98 5.88
CA ALA A 108 20.34 2.99 4.79
C ALA A 108 19.42 4.22 4.79
N SER A 109 19.43 5.04 5.86
CA SER A 109 18.69 6.30 5.94
C SER A 109 19.47 7.51 5.42
N ARG A 110 20.68 7.30 4.89
CA ARG A 110 21.49 8.38 4.31
C ARG A 110 20.92 8.79 2.95
N ARG A 111 21.02 10.09 2.68
CA ARG A 111 20.61 10.68 1.40
C ARG A 111 21.24 9.92 0.23
N GLY A 112 20.41 9.46 -0.70
CA GLY A 112 20.83 8.76 -1.92
C GLY A 112 20.83 7.24 -1.80
N HIS A 113 20.59 6.68 -0.60
CA HIS A 113 20.29 5.26 -0.48
C HIS A 113 18.87 4.97 -1.01
N PRO A 114 18.65 3.90 -1.81
CA PRO A 114 17.32 3.62 -2.36
C PRO A 114 16.21 3.50 -1.32
N LEU A 115 16.50 2.86 -0.18
CA LEU A 115 15.54 2.69 0.92
C LEU A 115 15.11 4.02 1.57
N GLU A 116 15.97 5.03 1.61
CA GLU A 116 15.61 6.35 2.16
C GLU A 116 14.57 7.05 1.28
N ARG A 117 14.73 6.97 -0.06
CA ARG A 117 13.73 7.47 -1.00
C ARG A 117 12.42 6.68 -0.89
N LEU A 118 12.50 5.34 -0.96
CA LEU A 118 11.32 4.47 -0.90
C LEU A 118 10.54 4.65 0.41
N TYR A 119 11.22 4.80 1.54
CA TYR A 119 10.58 5.08 2.83
C TYR A 119 9.78 6.39 2.80
N ARG A 120 10.36 7.46 2.24
CA ARG A 120 9.68 8.76 2.12
C ARG A 120 8.45 8.67 1.22
N ASP A 121 8.60 8.01 0.06
CA ASP A 121 7.53 7.89 -0.93
C ASP A 121 6.38 7.00 -0.39
N ALA A 122 6.72 5.92 0.33
CA ALA A 122 5.76 5.01 0.94
C ALA A 122 4.87 5.70 2.00
N ARG A 123 5.40 6.68 2.73
CA ARG A 123 4.62 7.45 3.72
C ARG A 123 3.49 8.26 3.09
N CYS A 124 3.60 8.60 1.80
CA CYS A 124 2.52 9.27 1.08
C CYS A 124 1.30 8.35 0.86
N GLY A 125 1.46 7.02 0.95
CA GLY A 125 0.39 6.04 0.77
C GLY A 125 -0.86 6.32 1.60
N ALA A 126 -0.64 6.63 2.88
CA ALA A 126 -1.71 6.93 3.82
C ALA A 126 -2.19 8.39 3.77
N LEU A 127 -1.38 9.30 3.23
CA LEU A 127 -1.62 10.75 3.27
C LEU A 127 -2.21 11.30 1.97
N GLN A 128 -1.97 10.63 0.85
CA GLN A 128 -2.49 11.06 -0.45
C GLN A 128 -3.97 10.68 -0.57
N PRO A 129 -4.84 11.64 -0.93
CA PRO A 129 -6.25 11.37 -1.19
C PRO A 129 -6.49 10.24 -2.21
N ALA A 130 -7.37 9.28 -1.94
CA ALA A 130 -8.02 9.07 -0.63
C ALA A 130 -7.04 8.55 0.43
N THR A 131 -7.04 9.21 1.60
CA THR A 131 -6.18 8.84 2.75
C THR A 131 -6.57 7.47 3.31
N SER A 132 -5.71 6.88 4.15
CA SER A 132 -6.03 5.61 4.80
C SER A 132 -7.29 5.74 5.67
N ASP A 133 -7.44 6.84 6.41
CA ASP A 133 -8.63 7.08 7.25
C ASP A 133 -9.90 7.19 6.42
N VAL A 134 -9.85 7.91 5.28
CA VAL A 134 -10.99 7.98 4.34
C VAL A 134 -11.34 6.59 3.81
N CYS A 135 -10.34 5.80 3.39
CA CYS A 135 -10.60 4.47 2.86
C CYS A 135 -11.17 3.53 3.94
N ALA A 136 -10.65 3.63 5.17
CA ALA A 136 -11.09 2.83 6.30
C ALA A 136 -12.51 3.19 6.74
N ASP A 137 -12.84 4.47 6.83
CA ASP A 137 -14.18 4.99 7.13
C ASP A 137 -15.19 4.51 6.08
N TRP A 138 -14.89 4.72 4.80
CA TRP A 138 -15.73 4.27 3.68
C TRP A 138 -16.02 2.77 3.75
N LEU A 139 -15.00 1.95 3.99
CA LEU A 139 -15.15 0.50 4.14
C LEU A 139 -15.93 0.11 5.39
N GLY A 140 -15.77 0.87 6.48
CA GLY A 140 -16.50 0.70 7.74
C GLY A 140 -17.99 0.93 7.58
N VAL A 141 -18.38 2.07 7.01
CA VAL A 141 -19.78 2.41 6.69
C VAL A 141 -20.40 1.34 5.78
N ALA A 142 -19.68 0.94 4.72
CA ALA A 142 -20.12 -0.13 3.82
C ALA A 142 -20.31 -1.48 4.53
N ALA A 143 -19.45 -1.81 5.50
CA ALA A 143 -19.53 -3.05 6.29
C ALA A 143 -20.73 -3.06 7.25
N LEU A 144 -21.20 -1.89 7.69
CA LEU A 144 -22.40 -1.73 8.51
C LEU A 144 -23.70 -1.79 7.69
N GLY A 145 -23.60 -1.81 6.36
CA GLY A 145 -24.76 -1.85 5.44
C GLY A 145 -25.35 -0.49 5.10
N GLU A 146 -24.64 0.58 5.46
CA GLU A 146 -24.98 1.98 5.15
C GLU A 146 -24.42 2.38 3.77
N ASP A 147 -24.82 3.56 3.27
CA ASP A 147 -24.37 4.07 1.97
C ASP A 147 -23.14 4.98 2.14
N PRO A 148 -21.93 4.48 1.89
CA PRO A 148 -20.72 5.25 2.13
C PRO A 148 -20.57 6.46 1.20
N ASP A 149 -21.33 6.55 0.10
CA ASP A 149 -21.34 7.71 -0.80
C ASP A 149 -22.12 8.90 -0.23
N HIS A 150 -22.97 8.68 0.77
CA HIS A 150 -23.75 9.74 1.42
C HIS A 150 -23.52 9.82 2.94
N ASP A 151 -23.13 8.71 3.57
CA ASP A 151 -23.08 8.56 5.03
C ASP A 151 -21.65 8.66 5.60
N ALA A 152 -20.60 8.65 4.77
CA ALA A 152 -19.22 8.80 5.24
C ALA A 152 -18.93 10.23 5.76
N GLU A 153 -18.44 10.35 6.98
CA GLU A 153 -18.19 11.64 7.63
C GLU A 153 -16.83 12.25 7.24
N VAL A 154 -15.86 11.42 6.85
CA VAL A 154 -14.50 11.90 6.54
C VAL A 154 -14.46 12.49 5.11
N PRO A 155 -14.06 13.77 4.93
CA PRO A 155 -13.92 14.36 3.60
C PRO A 155 -12.93 13.57 2.75
N ARG A 156 -13.35 13.18 1.54
CA ARG A 156 -12.56 12.30 0.66
C ARG A 156 -11.35 12.98 0.02
N TRP A 157 -11.36 14.31 -0.08
CA TRP A 157 -10.41 15.14 -0.83
C TRP A 157 -10.11 16.46 -0.12
#